data_AF-G9NP60-F1
#
_entry.id   AF-G9NP60-F1
#
_cell.length_a   1.000
_cell.length_b   1.000
_cell.length_c   1.000
_cell.angle_alpha   90.00
_cell.angle_beta   90.00
_cell.angle_gamma   90.00
#
_symmetry.space_group_name_H-M   'P 1'
#
loop_
_entity.id
_entity.type
_entity.pdbx_description
1 polymer ?
#
loop_
_entity_poly.entity_id
_entity_poly.type
_entity_poly.pdbx_seq_one_letter_code
_entity_poly.pdbx_strand_id
1 'polypeptide(L)'
;MTVRKIVLAGASGNLGACFLRNLLESADHVFQPSVVSVDYDDHPALVQSLKGHDVVIAAIAGGIAMQIDPLLLSAAQEAAVRRIIPSQYTLDMLHPAAQALFQDDWPDAYLVVLAQRYKMLAEAGGPTIYTGILTSMFLGSQCKTN
;
A
#
# COMPACT_ATOMS: atom_id res chain seq x y z
N MET A 1 -9.40 3.13 -18.96
CA MET A 1 -8.76 1.83 -18.62
C MET A 1 -9.54 1.21 -17.48
N THR A 2 -9.88 -0.08 -17.54
CA THR A 2 -10.71 -0.74 -16.51
C THR A 2 -9.82 -1.58 -15.58
N VAL A 3 -9.88 -1.32 -14.28
CA VAL A 3 -9.27 -2.15 -13.23
C VAL A 3 -10.26 -3.26 -12.89
N ARG A 4 -9.83 -4.52 -12.90
CA ARG A 4 -10.74 -5.67 -12.69
C ARG A 4 -10.35 -6.55 -11.51
N LYS A 5 -9.06 -6.66 -11.18
CA LYS A 5 -8.57 -7.50 -10.09
C LYS A 5 -7.66 -6.73 -9.15
N ILE A 6 -8.05 -6.63 -7.88
CA ILE A 6 -7.36 -5.86 -6.85
C ILE A 6 -6.93 -6.81 -5.74
N VAL A 7 -5.69 -6.66 -5.28
CA VAL A 7 -5.20 -7.25 -4.03
C VAL A 7 -5.20 -6.17 -2.97
N LEU A 8 -5.74 -6.48 -1.79
CA LEU A 8 -5.70 -5.60 -0.61
C LEU A 8 -4.91 -6.30 0.51
N ALA A 9 -3.70 -5.83 0.76
CA ALA A 9 -2.90 -6.23 1.92
C ALA A 9 -3.26 -5.35 3.12
N GLY A 10 -3.42 -5.94 4.32
CA GLY A 10 -3.83 -5.20 5.52
C GLY A 10 -5.33 -4.92 5.63
N ALA A 11 -6.18 -5.70 4.95
CA ALA A 11 -7.64 -5.53 4.94
C ALA A 11 -8.31 -5.57 6.33
N SER A 12 -7.66 -6.16 7.34
CA SER A 12 -8.17 -6.23 8.72
C SER A 12 -7.81 -5.02 9.58
N GLY A 13 -6.94 -4.12 9.10
CA GLY A 13 -6.56 -2.91 9.82
C GLY A 13 -7.63 -1.81 9.76
N ASN A 14 -7.45 -0.75 10.57
CA ASN A 14 -8.40 0.36 10.64
C ASN A 14 -8.74 0.95 9.25
N LEU A 15 -7.73 1.25 8.43
CA LEU A 15 -7.94 1.77 7.07
C LEU A 15 -8.32 0.68 6.07
N GLY A 16 -7.65 -0.48 6.15
CA GLY A 16 -7.90 -1.59 5.23
C GLY A 16 -9.34 -2.09 5.27
N ALA A 17 -9.96 -2.15 6.45
CA ALA A 17 -11.37 -2.54 6.60
C ALA A 17 -12.31 -1.54 5.91
N CYS A 18 -11.97 -0.25 5.96
CA CYS A 18 -12.68 0.80 5.24
C CYS A 18 -12.52 0.66 3.72
N PHE A 19 -11.30 0.41 3.23
CA PHE A 19 -11.08 0.18 1.81
C PHE A 19 -11.85 -1.04 1.32
N LEU A 20 -11.79 -2.16 2.05
CA LEU A 20 -12.54 -3.36 1.70
C LEU A 20 -14.05 -3.08 1.60
N ARG A 21 -14.63 -2.38 2.58
CA ARG A 21 -16.04 -2.02 2.56
C ARG A 21 -16.40 -1.17 1.34
N ASN A 22 -15.65 -0.10 1.10
CA ASN A 22 -15.92 0.79 -0.04
C ASN A 22 -15.73 0.08 -1.39
N LEU A 23 -14.81 -0.88 -1.48
CA LEU A 23 -14.67 -1.73 -2.67
C LEU A 23 -15.91 -2.60 -2.85
N LEU A 24 -16.40 -3.27 -1.80
CA LEU A 24 -17.58 -4.14 -1.87
C LEU A 24 -18.89 -3.37 -2.15
N GLU A 25 -18.99 -2.14 -1.68
CA GLU A 25 -20.15 -1.25 -1.87
C GLU A 25 -20.06 -0.42 -3.16
N SER A 26 -19.00 -0.56 -3.95
CA SER A 26 -18.82 0.19 -5.19
C SER A 26 -19.93 -0.13 -6.20
N ALA A 27 -20.70 0.91 -6.60
CA ALA A 27 -21.79 0.76 -7.55
C ALA A 27 -21.33 0.34 -8.96
N ASP A 28 -20.08 0.67 -9.31
CA ASP A 28 -19.54 0.49 -10.66
C ASP A 28 -18.97 -0.91 -10.90
N HIS A 29 -18.66 -1.68 -9.85
CA HIS A 29 -18.08 -3.02 -9.95
C HIS A 29 -18.51 -3.92 -8.79
N VAL A 30 -19.00 -5.12 -9.11
CA VAL A 30 -19.25 -6.17 -8.11
C VAL A 30 -17.94 -6.90 -7.80
N PHE A 31 -17.36 -6.63 -6.63
CA PHE A 31 -16.18 -7.35 -6.15
C PHE A 31 -16.60 -8.61 -5.38
N GLN A 32 -15.99 -9.74 -5.71
CA GLN A 32 -16.13 -11.00 -4.96
C GLN A 32 -14.84 -11.22 -4.16
N PRO A 33 -14.83 -10.96 -2.84
CA PRO A 33 -13.62 -11.07 -2.06
C PRO A 33 -13.24 -12.54 -1.88
N SER A 34 -11.94 -12.81 -1.93
CA SER A 34 -11.36 -14.08 -1.48
C SER A 34 -10.17 -13.78 -0.60
N VAL A 35 -9.90 -14.64 0.37
CA VAL A 35 -8.79 -14.48 1.30
C VAL A 35 -7.68 -15.43 0.89
N VAL A 36 -6.47 -14.91 0.74
CA VAL A 36 -5.26 -15.69 0.50
C VAL A 36 -4.34 -15.48 1.69
N SER A 37 -3.97 -16.57 2.36
CA SER A 37 -2.97 -16.54 3.43
C SER A 37 -1.59 -16.66 2.80
N VAL A 38 -0.73 -15.69 3.05
CA VAL A 38 0.65 -15.65 2.55
C VAL A 38 1.55 -15.15 3.66
N ASP A 39 2.72 -15.76 3.79
CA ASP A 39 3.81 -15.20 4.60
C ASP A 39 4.49 -14.10 3.79
N TYR A 40 4.57 -12.89 4.34
CA TYR A 40 5.18 -11.76 3.65
C TYR A 40 6.70 -11.93 3.45
N ASP A 41 7.35 -12.79 4.25
CA ASP A 41 8.77 -13.11 4.07
C ASP A 41 9.00 -14.16 2.96
N ASP A 42 7.94 -14.82 2.46
CA ASP A 42 8.00 -15.74 1.33
C ASP A 42 7.73 -15.01 0.01
N HIS A 43 8.80 -14.46 -0.59
CA HIS A 43 8.73 -13.73 -1.85
C HIS A 43 8.11 -14.54 -3.01
N PRO A 44 8.49 -15.81 -3.26
CA PRO A 44 7.80 -16.65 -4.25
C PRO A 44 6.28 -16.77 -4.03
N ALA A 45 5.84 -16.96 -2.78
CA ALA A 45 4.41 -17.02 -2.46
C ALA A 45 3.72 -15.67 -2.71
N LEU A 46 4.37 -14.55 -2.36
CA LEU A 46 3.87 -13.21 -2.68
C LEU A 46 3.70 -13.04 -4.19
N VAL A 47 4.74 -13.29 -4.99
CA VAL A 47 4.68 -13.20 -6.46
C VAL A 47 3.52 -14.05 -7.01
N GLN A 48 3.37 -15.27 -6.52
CA GLN A 48 2.30 -16.17 -6.97
C GLN A 48 0.90 -15.65 -6.63
N SER A 49 0.72 -15.05 -5.45
CA SER A 49 -0.56 -14.44 -5.04
C SER A 49 -0.90 -13.16 -5.81
N LEU A 50 0.10 -12.43 -6.29
CA LEU A 50 -0.07 -11.18 -7.03
C LEU A 50 -0.28 -11.39 -8.54
N LYS A 51 0.19 -12.50 -9.11
CA LYS A 51 0.07 -12.80 -10.54
C LYS A 51 -1.37 -12.67 -11.04
N GLY A 52 -1.53 -11.99 -12.18
CA GLY A 52 -2.82 -11.79 -12.83
C GLY A 52 -3.73 -10.74 -12.18
N HIS A 53 -3.26 -10.04 -11.14
CA HIS A 53 -3.94 -8.88 -10.57
C HIS A 53 -3.47 -7.57 -11.23
N ASP A 54 -4.34 -6.57 -11.21
CA ASP A 54 -4.09 -5.27 -11.82
C ASP A 54 -3.48 -4.26 -10.86
N VAL A 55 -3.93 -4.29 -9.61
CA VAL A 55 -3.60 -3.30 -8.58
C VAL A 55 -3.33 -4.00 -7.26
N VAL A 56 -2.27 -3.58 -6.56
CA VAL A 56 -2.06 -3.88 -5.14
C VAL A 56 -2.33 -2.62 -4.32
N ILE A 57 -3.14 -2.75 -3.28
CA ILE A 57 -3.35 -1.72 -2.26
C ILE A 57 -2.75 -2.27 -0.96
N ALA A 58 -1.75 -1.58 -0.42
CA ALA A 58 -1.16 -1.89 0.86
C ALA A 58 -1.75 -0.96 1.93
N ALA A 59 -2.36 -1.53 2.97
CA ALA A 59 -2.93 -0.83 4.10
C ALA A 59 -2.32 -1.35 5.42
N ILE A 60 -1.01 -1.56 5.42
CA ILE A 60 -0.25 -2.06 6.57
C ILE A 60 0.01 -0.91 7.54
N ALA A 61 -0.35 -1.10 8.80
CA ALA A 61 -0.26 -0.05 9.81
C ALA A 61 1.03 -0.14 10.63
N GLY A 62 1.61 1.02 10.96
CA GLY A 62 2.75 1.13 11.87
C GLY A 62 4.10 0.76 11.24
N GLY A 63 5.12 0.65 12.08
CA GLY A 63 6.51 0.45 11.63
C GLY A 63 6.77 -0.82 10.82
N ILE A 64 5.92 -1.86 10.95
CA ILE A 64 6.04 -3.10 10.17
C ILE A 64 5.86 -2.85 8.65
N ALA A 65 5.18 -1.77 8.27
CA ALA A 65 5.08 -1.36 6.87
C ALA A 65 6.45 -1.11 6.24
N MET A 66 7.46 -0.67 6.99
CA MET A 66 8.83 -0.52 6.48
C MET A 66 9.41 -1.80 5.87
N GLN A 67 9.02 -2.95 6.44
CA GLN A 67 9.50 -4.25 6.02
C GLN A 67 8.60 -4.81 4.91
N ILE A 68 7.28 -4.75 5.10
CA ILE A 68 6.31 -5.40 4.22
C ILE A 68 6.11 -4.66 2.89
N ASP A 69 6.00 -3.32 2.89
CA ASP A 69 5.72 -2.55 1.68
C ASP A 69 6.78 -2.75 0.58
N PRO A 70 8.10 -2.76 0.89
CA PRO A 70 9.13 -3.06 -0.11
C PRO A 70 9.05 -4.49 -0.67
N LEU A 71 8.68 -5.48 0.16
CA LEU A 71 8.51 -6.87 -0.29
C LEU A 71 7.32 -6.98 -1.24
N LEU A 72 6.20 -6.33 -0.90
CA LEU A 72 5.03 -6.23 -1.77
C LEU A 72 5.35 -5.55 -3.10
N LEU A 73 6.13 -4.47 -3.08
CA LEU A 73 6.54 -3.79 -4.31
C LEU A 73 7.43 -4.68 -5.18
N SER A 74 8.44 -5.33 -4.59
CA SER A 74 9.32 -6.23 -5.34
C SER A 74 8.54 -7.39 -5.96
N ALA A 75 7.64 -8.01 -5.20
CA ALA A 75 6.78 -9.07 -5.70
C ALA A 75 5.80 -8.58 -6.79
N ALA A 76 5.27 -7.36 -6.65
CA ALA A 76 4.38 -6.75 -7.64
C ALA A 76 5.11 -6.47 -8.97
N GLN A 77 6.36 -6.01 -8.92
CA GLN A 77 7.21 -5.82 -10.11
C GLN A 77 7.44 -7.14 -10.84
N GLU A 78 7.80 -8.20 -10.12
CA GLU A 78 8.03 -9.53 -10.71
C GLU A 78 6.74 -10.17 -11.25
N ALA A 79 5.62 -9.97 -10.56
CA ALA A 79 4.30 -10.42 -11.02
C ALA A 79 3.71 -9.56 -12.15
N ALA A 80 4.42 -8.51 -12.58
CA ALA A 80 4.01 -7.54 -13.58
C ALA A 80 2.66 -6.86 -13.26
N VAL A 81 2.40 -6.60 -11.98
CA VAL A 81 1.22 -5.84 -11.56
C VAL A 81 1.35 -4.41 -12.04
N ARG A 82 0.27 -3.83 -12.56
CA ARG A 82 0.33 -2.52 -13.22
C ARG A 82 0.49 -1.37 -12.23
N ARG A 83 -0.19 -1.43 -11.09
CA ARG A 83 -0.17 -0.34 -10.10
C ARG A 83 -0.07 -0.84 -8.66
N ILE A 84 0.65 -0.10 -7.83
CA ILE A 84 0.65 -0.26 -6.38
C ILE A 84 0.26 1.04 -5.68
N ILE A 85 -0.56 0.95 -4.65
CA ILE A 85 -0.86 2.04 -3.71
C ILE A 85 -0.22 1.62 -2.38
N PRO A 86 0.89 2.27 -1.97
CA PRO A 86 1.63 1.88 -0.78
C PRO A 86 0.89 2.26 0.50
N SER A 87 1.41 1.78 1.65
CA SER A 87 0.88 2.08 2.99
C SER A 87 1.20 3.52 3.44
N GLN A 88 0.87 4.50 2.60
CA GLN A 88 1.16 5.93 2.77
C GLN A 88 -0.10 6.74 2.53
N TYR A 89 -0.80 7.06 3.62
CA TYR A 89 -2.13 7.67 3.62
C TYR A 89 -2.20 9.00 4.41
N THR A 90 -1.07 9.65 4.64
CA THR A 90 -0.99 10.84 5.52
C THR A 90 -0.38 12.03 4.79
N LEU A 91 0.85 12.40 5.13
CA LEU A 91 1.55 13.59 4.65
C LEU A 91 2.45 13.26 3.45
N ASP A 92 2.78 14.27 2.65
CA ASP A 92 3.82 14.16 1.63
C ASP A 92 5.20 14.08 2.30
N MET A 93 5.70 12.86 2.48
CA MET A 93 7.02 12.62 3.09
C MET A 93 8.18 12.94 2.14
N LEU A 94 7.91 13.23 0.86
CA LEU A 94 8.92 13.70 -0.10
C LEU A 94 9.03 15.22 -0.12
N HIS A 95 8.10 15.94 0.49
CA HIS A 95 8.15 17.40 0.58
C HIS A 95 9.32 17.86 1.47
N PRO A 96 10.12 18.87 1.07
CA PRO A 96 11.28 19.32 1.85
C PRO A 96 10.96 19.72 3.29
N ALA A 97 9.80 20.35 3.52
CA ALA A 97 9.36 20.72 4.86
C ALA A 97 9.04 19.50 5.75
N ALA A 98 8.49 18.41 5.17
CA ALA A 98 8.29 17.18 5.92
C ALA A 98 9.64 16.55 6.24
N GLN A 99 10.53 16.45 5.25
CA GLN A 99 11.88 15.91 5.45
C GLN A 99 12.63 16.66 6.55
N ALA A 100 12.57 17.99 6.60
CA ALA A 100 13.19 18.81 7.64
C ALA A 100 12.67 18.54 9.05
N LEU A 101 11.41 18.10 9.19
CA LEU A 101 10.81 17.75 10.49
C LEU A 101 11.24 16.37 10.98
N PHE A 102 11.69 15.49 10.08
CA PHE A 102 12.04 14.09 10.37
C PHE A 102 13.57 13.81 10.27
N GLN A 103 14.44 14.81 10.53
CA GLN A 103 15.91 14.68 10.37
C GLN A 103 16.66 14.23 11.64
N ASP A 104 16.15 14.50 12.84
CA ASP A 104 16.87 14.28 14.10
C ASP A 104 16.01 13.54 15.14
N ASP A 105 16.54 12.45 15.72
CA ASP A 105 16.05 11.70 16.90
C ASP A 105 14.55 11.34 16.97
N TRP A 106 13.80 11.59 15.90
CA TRP A 106 12.38 11.32 15.83
C TRP A 106 12.19 9.82 15.58
N PRO A 107 11.47 9.10 16.47
CA PRO A 107 11.33 7.64 16.39
C PRO A 107 10.67 7.14 15.09
N ASP A 108 10.06 8.05 14.31
CA ASP A 108 9.24 7.75 13.14
C ASP A 108 9.76 8.28 11.79
N ALA A 109 11.07 8.56 11.64
CA ALA A 109 11.65 8.98 10.36
C ALA A 109 11.48 7.94 9.22
N TYR A 110 10.99 6.74 9.55
CA TYR A 110 10.74 5.67 8.59
C TYR A 110 9.80 6.02 7.45
N LEU A 111 8.84 6.92 7.67
CA LEU A 111 7.88 7.30 6.63
C LEU A 111 8.58 8.04 5.47
N VAL A 112 9.62 8.81 5.78
CA VAL A 112 10.50 9.46 4.78
C VAL A 112 11.32 8.40 4.04
N VAL A 113 11.94 7.47 4.76
CA VAL A 113 12.73 6.38 4.16
C VAL A 113 11.87 5.53 3.22
N LEU A 114 10.65 5.18 3.64
CA LEU A 114 9.72 4.40 2.82
C LEU A 114 9.31 5.16 1.55
N ALA A 115 8.98 6.45 1.66
CA ALA A 115 8.62 7.27 0.51
C ALA A 115 9.77 7.41 -0.49
N GLN A 116 10.99 7.64 -0.01
CA GLN A 116 12.20 7.69 -0.84
C GLN A 116 12.43 6.34 -1.54
N ARG A 117 12.19 5.22 -0.86
CA ARG A 117 12.33 3.89 -1.45
C ARG A 117 11.36 3.65 -2.59
N TYR A 118 10.08 4.01 -2.43
CA TYR A 118 9.10 3.96 -3.52
C TYR A 118 9.48 4.87 -4.70
N LYS A 119 9.97 6.08 -4.42
CA LYS A 119 10.46 6.99 -5.45
C LYS A 119 11.63 6.38 -6.24
N MET A 120 12.66 5.87 -5.56
CA MET A 120 13.81 5.24 -6.19
C MET A 120 13.40 4.03 -7.05
N LEU A 121 12.51 3.18 -6.54
CA LEU A 121 12.04 2.00 -7.27
C LEU A 121 11.19 2.35 -8.49
N ALA A 122 10.45 3.46 -8.45
CA ALA A 122 9.75 3.97 -9.61
C ALA A 122 10.71 4.55 -10.66
N GLU A 123 11.75 5.26 -10.23
CA GLU A 123 12.79 5.82 -11.09
C GLU A 123 13.66 4.74 -11.73
N ALA A 124 13.86 3.60 -11.05
CA ALA A 124 14.53 2.42 -11.61
C ALA A 124 13.77 1.78 -12.79
N GLY A 125 12.49 2.13 -12.98
CA GLY A 125 11.63 1.61 -14.04
C GLY A 125 11.04 0.23 -13.72
N GLY A 126 10.16 -0.24 -14.59
CA GLY A 126 9.48 -1.53 -14.43
C GLY A 126 8.03 -1.51 -14.91
N PRO A 127 7.34 -2.66 -14.88
CA PRO A 127 5.95 -2.77 -15.31
C PRO A 127 4.97 -2.11 -14.32
N THR A 128 5.42 -1.85 -13.09
CA THR A 128 4.59 -1.36 -11.98
C THR A 128 4.85 0.11 -11.72
N ILE A 129 3.77 0.91 -11.69
CA ILE A 129 3.80 2.30 -11.22
C ILE A 129 3.19 2.41 -9.82
N TYR A 130 3.72 3.29 -8.97
CA TYR A 130 3.10 3.55 -7.67
C TYR A 130 2.20 4.79 -7.71
N THR A 131 1.30 4.90 -6.74
CA THR A 131 0.47 6.09 -6.54
C THR A 131 0.32 6.31 -5.03
N GLY A 132 1.00 7.33 -4.49
CA GLY A 132 0.82 7.76 -3.11
C GLY A 132 -0.50 8.51 -2.94
N ILE A 133 -1.22 8.24 -1.84
CA ILE A 133 -2.50 8.88 -1.53
C ILE A 133 -2.32 9.73 -0.28
N LEU A 134 -2.38 11.05 -0.42
CA LEU A 134 -2.07 11.97 0.66
C LEU A 134 -3.37 12.54 1.25
N THR A 135 -3.93 11.85 2.25
CA THR A 135 -5.22 12.23 2.86
C THR A 135 -5.10 13.05 4.14
N SER A 136 -3.90 13.48 4.53
CA SER A 136 -3.63 14.20 5.78
C SER A 136 -4.04 13.41 7.03
N MET A 137 -4.35 14.08 8.14
CA MET A 137 -4.81 13.44 9.38
C MET A 137 -6.18 12.79 9.21
N PHE A 138 -6.32 11.57 9.74
CA PHE A 138 -7.61 10.91 9.85
C PHE A 138 -8.47 11.57 10.93
N LEU A 139 -9.68 12.00 10.55
CA LEU A 139 -10.69 12.51 11.47
C LEU A 139 -11.38 11.34 12.20
N GLY A 140 -10.82 10.86 13.31
CA GLY A 140 -11.43 9.86 14.20
C GLY A 140 -11.29 8.39 13.76
N SER A 141 -11.83 7.46 14.55
CA SER A 141 -11.83 6.01 14.25
C SER A 141 -13.00 5.60 13.34
N GLN A 142 -13.28 6.37 12.28
CA GLN A 142 -14.54 6.31 11.50
C GLN A 142 -14.83 4.94 10.85
N CYS A 143 -13.84 4.05 10.81
CA CYS A 143 -13.96 2.69 10.29
C CYS A 143 -14.33 1.65 11.35
N LYS A 144 -14.42 2.03 12.63
CA LYS A 144 -14.98 1.17 13.68
C LYS A 144 -16.50 1.15 13.52
N THR A 145 -17.03 0.05 13.04
CA THR A 145 -18.45 -0.27 13.22
C THR A 145 -18.70 -0.73 14.64
N ASN A 146 -19.83 -0.28 15.21
CA ASN A 146 -20.51 -0.93 16.33
C ASN A 146 -20.79 -2.41 16.00
#